data_AF-A0A1M3B9J5-F1
#
_entry.id   AF-A0A1M3B9J5-F1
#
_cell.length_a   1.000
_cell.length_b   1.000
_cell.length_c   1.000
_cell.angle_alpha   90.00
_cell.angle_beta   90.00
_cell.angle_gamma   90.00
#
_symmetry.space_group_name_H-M   'P 1'
#
loop_
_entity.id
_entity.type
_entity.pdbx_description
1 polymer ?
#
loop_
_entity_poly.entity_id
_entity_poly.type
_entity_poly.pdbx_seq_one_letter_code
_entity_poly.pdbx_strand_id
1 'polypeptide(L)'
;MKIKKPKKRYITLIEIMIVMFLIAMITGVVAYNYRGSLDEGKSFKTKAGIEKLENILNMAVSEDPYLLNDIESNWKQIIDKSPLVKDKEALKKDGWGYEYNVTVNGHEVEVESKHRNAYEASKKNR
;
A
#
# COMPACT_ATOMS: atom_id res chain seq x y z
N MET A 1 58.55 -14.82 9.17
CA MET A 1 57.35 -13.96 8.96
C MET A 1 56.78 -13.58 10.34
N LYS A 2 56.98 -12.34 10.81
CA LYS A 2 56.56 -11.93 12.17
C LYS A 2 55.08 -11.53 12.15
N ILE A 3 54.23 -12.33 12.77
CA ILE A 3 52.80 -12.04 12.94
C ILE A 3 52.68 -10.89 13.94
N LYS A 4 52.23 -9.71 13.48
CA LYS A 4 51.97 -8.56 14.35
C LYS A 4 50.75 -8.87 15.23
N LYS A 5 50.92 -8.86 16.55
CA LYS A 5 49.81 -9.01 17.50
C LYS A 5 48.94 -7.74 17.49
N PRO A 6 47.60 -7.85 17.45
CA PRO A 6 46.74 -6.67 17.50
C PRO A 6 46.86 -5.99 18.86
N LYS A 7 47.01 -4.66 18.86
CA LYS A 7 47.02 -3.85 20.09
C LYS A 7 45.61 -3.87 20.69
N LYS A 8 45.49 -4.22 21.98
CA LYS A 8 44.24 -4.08 22.74
C LYS A 8 43.92 -2.59 22.87
N ARG A 9 42.77 -2.16 22.34
CA ARG A 9 42.22 -0.83 22.56
C ARG A 9 41.19 -0.92 23.69
N TYR A 10 41.26 0.00 24.63
CA TYR A 10 40.27 0.13 25.69
C TYR A 10 39.16 1.03 25.18
N ILE A 11 37.94 0.50 25.11
CA ILE A 11 36.75 1.29 24.78
C ILE A 11 36.35 2.05 26.04
N THR A 12 36.12 3.35 25.90
CA THR A 12 35.71 4.18 27.04
C THR A 12 34.20 4.18 27.19
N LEU A 13 33.70 4.42 28.42
CA LEU A 13 32.28 4.59 28.67
C LEU A 13 31.70 5.74 27.83
N ILE A 14 32.45 6.84 27.70
CA ILE A 14 32.07 8.00 26.87
C ILE A 14 31.85 7.58 25.41
N GLU A 15 32.72 6.74 24.87
CA GLU A 15 32.60 6.25 23.49
C GLU A 15 31.30 5.45 23.28
N ILE A 16 30.94 4.59 24.24
CA ILE A 16 29.66 3.85 24.18
C ILE A 16 28.46 4.79 24.35
N MET A 17 28.53 5.78 25.24
CA MET A 17 27.46 6.76 25.43
C MET A 17 27.21 7.59 24.16
N ILE A 18 28.27 8.03 23.48
CA ILE A 18 28.15 8.75 22.21
C ILE A 18 27.51 7.85 21.15
N VAL A 19 27.94 6.59 21.04
CA VAL A 19 27.36 5.64 20.08
C VAL A 19 25.86 5.42 20.33
N MET A 20 25.44 5.19 21.58
CA MET A 20 24.02 5.01 21.92
C MET A 20 23.20 6.27 21.59
N PHE A 21 23.75 7.45 21.87
CA PHE A 21 23.12 8.72 21.52
C PHE A 21 22.95 8.90 20.00
N LEU A 22 23.98 8.59 19.22
CA LEU A 22 23.93 8.67 17.76
C LEU A 22 22.90 7.70 17.17
N ILE A 23 22.85 6.46 17.66
CA ILE A 23 21.85 5.47 17.22
C ILE A 23 20.44 5.98 17.52
N ALA A 24 20.19 6.46 18.74
CA ALA A 24 18.87 6.98 19.13
C ALA A 24 18.42 8.17 18.25
N MET A 25 19.34 9.11 17.94
CA MET A 25 19.04 10.25 17.08
C MET A 25 18.71 9.81 15.65
N ILE A 26 19.51 8.92 15.06
CA ILE A 26 19.29 8.42 13.70
C ILE A 26 17.96 7.64 13.64
N THR A 27 17.70 6.74 14.60
CA THR A 27 16.45 5.98 14.65
C THR A 27 15.23 6.89 14.76
N GLY A 28 15.31 7.97 15.56
CA GLY A 28 14.23 8.95 15.68
C GLY A 28 13.88 9.63 14.36
N VAL A 29 14.87 10.10 13.62
CA VAL A 29 14.66 10.79 12.32
C VAL A 29 14.15 9.82 11.24
N VAL A 30 14.73 8.62 11.17
CA VAL A 30 14.31 7.60 10.20
C VAL A 30 12.86 7.18 10.43
N ALA A 31 12.44 6.99 11.68
CA ALA A 31 11.07 6.61 12.01
C ALA A 31 10.02 7.62 11.53
N TYR A 32 10.33 8.91 11.54
CA TYR A 32 9.44 9.96 11.04
C TYR A 32 9.27 9.89 9.52
N ASN A 33 10.37 9.72 8.78
CA ASN A 33 10.34 9.65 7.32
C ASN A 33 9.67 8.35 6.81
N TYR A 34 9.94 7.23 7.48
CA TYR A 34 9.41 5.91 7.08
C TYR A 34 7.87 5.85 7.06
N ARG A 35 7.21 6.56 7.99
CA ARG A 35 5.74 6.62 8.02
C ARG A 35 5.15 7.27 6.76
N GLY A 36 5.74 8.37 6.30
CA GLY A 36 5.26 9.09 5.11
C GLY A 36 5.42 8.25 3.82
N SER A 37 6.59 7.66 3.62
CA SER A 37 6.83 6.80 2.45
C SER A 37 5.96 5.54 2.44
N LEU A 38 5.64 5.00 3.61
CA LEU A 38 4.78 3.82 3.72
C LEU A 38 3.33 4.14 3.36
N ASP A 39 2.79 5.27 3.83
CA ASP A 39 1.44 5.70 3.46
C ASP A 39 1.33 6.10 1.98
N GLU A 40 2.38 6.68 1.41
CA GLU A 40 2.47 6.94 -0.03
C GLU A 40 2.46 5.63 -0.84
N GLY A 41 3.23 4.62 -0.41
CA GLY A 41 3.22 3.29 -1.02
C GLY A 41 1.84 2.61 -0.95
N LYS A 42 1.12 2.76 0.17
CA LYS A 42 -0.26 2.26 0.30
C LYS A 42 -1.24 2.98 -0.62
N SER A 43 -1.12 4.30 -0.73
CA SER A 43 -1.93 5.10 -1.65
C SER A 43 -1.70 4.69 -3.10
N PHE A 44 -0.43 4.55 -3.51
CA PHE A 44 -0.07 4.10 -4.85
C PHE A 44 -0.61 2.70 -5.16
N LYS A 45 -0.43 1.74 -4.23
CA LYS A 45 -1.00 0.39 -4.37
C LYS A 45 -2.51 0.42 -4.53
N THR A 46 -3.18 1.27 -3.74
CA THR A 46 -4.65 1.41 -3.78
C THR A 46 -5.12 1.98 -5.11
N LYS A 47 -4.44 3.00 -5.64
CA LYS A 47 -4.74 3.59 -6.95
C LYS A 47 -4.58 2.57 -8.08
N ALA A 48 -3.46 1.86 -8.12
CA ALA A 48 -3.24 0.81 -9.12
C ALA A 48 -4.25 -0.35 -8.99
N GLY A 49 -4.68 -0.65 -7.76
CA GLY A 49 -5.74 -1.62 -7.48
C GLY A 49 -7.09 -1.17 -8.03
N ILE A 50 -7.48 0.09 -7.80
CA ILE A 50 -8.71 0.71 -8.33
C ILE A 50 -8.75 0.65 -9.85
N GLU A 51 -7.71 1.18 -10.52
CA GLU A 51 -7.65 1.18 -11.99
C GLU A 51 -7.74 -0.24 -12.57
N LYS A 52 -7.10 -1.22 -11.91
CA LYS A 52 -7.18 -2.61 -12.32
C LYS A 52 -8.57 -3.19 -12.10
N LEU A 53 -9.24 -2.86 -10.99
CA LEU A 53 -10.59 -3.31 -10.67
C LEU A 53 -11.60 -2.78 -11.69
N GLU A 54 -11.56 -1.47 -11.95
CA GLU A 54 -12.41 -0.81 -12.93
C GLU A 54 -12.24 -1.42 -14.31
N ASN A 55 -10.99 -1.64 -14.76
CA ASN A 55 -10.72 -2.27 -16.04
C ASN A 55 -11.31 -3.69 -16.15
N ILE A 56 -11.22 -4.49 -15.09
CA ILE A 56 -11.77 -5.86 -15.09
C ILE A 56 -13.29 -5.84 -15.07
N LEU A 57 -13.90 -4.98 -14.26
CA LEU A 57 -15.35 -4.88 -14.15
C LEU A 57 -15.96 -4.31 -15.43
N ASN A 58 -15.36 -3.28 -16.02
CA ASN A 58 -15.80 -2.72 -17.30
C ASN A 58 -15.65 -3.74 -18.45
N MET A 59 -14.60 -4.55 -18.44
CA MET A 59 -14.43 -5.64 -19.40
C MET A 59 -15.52 -6.72 -19.23
N ALA A 60 -15.83 -7.12 -17.99
CA ALA A 60 -16.89 -8.07 -17.72
C ALA A 60 -18.28 -7.54 -18.14
N VAL A 61 -18.54 -6.26 -17.93
CA VAL A 61 -19.77 -5.58 -18.41
C VAL A 61 -19.85 -5.52 -19.92
N SER A 62 -18.72 -5.33 -20.60
CA SER A 62 -18.66 -5.32 -22.06
C SER A 62 -18.97 -6.70 -22.66
N GLU A 63 -18.61 -7.78 -21.95
CA GLU A 63 -18.92 -9.16 -22.33
C GLU A 63 -20.38 -9.54 -22.00
N ASP A 64 -20.89 -9.10 -20.85
CA ASP A 64 -22.26 -9.34 -20.41
C ASP A 64 -22.89 -8.08 -19.78
N PRO A 65 -23.68 -7.31 -20.57
CA PRO A 65 -24.30 -6.07 -20.11
C PRO A 65 -25.31 -6.27 -18.97
N TYR A 66 -25.82 -7.48 -18.74
CA TYR A 66 -26.79 -7.74 -17.66
C TYR A 66 -26.14 -7.70 -16.27
N LEU A 67 -24.81 -7.83 -16.19
CA LEU A 67 -24.05 -7.76 -14.94
C LEU A 67 -24.05 -6.37 -14.30
N LEU A 68 -24.31 -5.30 -15.07
CA LEU A 68 -24.38 -3.92 -14.55
C LEU A 68 -25.35 -3.78 -13.37
N ASN A 69 -26.47 -4.49 -13.39
CA ASN A 69 -27.51 -4.36 -12.36
C ASN A 69 -27.13 -5.03 -11.02
N ASP A 70 -26.10 -5.86 -11.00
CA ASP A 70 -25.75 -6.71 -9.85
C ASP A 70 -24.28 -6.60 -9.42
N ILE A 71 -23.51 -5.72 -10.07
CA ILE A 71 -22.08 -5.51 -9.78
C ILE A 71 -21.84 -5.08 -8.34
N GLU A 72 -22.66 -4.18 -7.79
CA GLU A 72 -22.46 -3.66 -6.44
C GLU A 72 -22.46 -4.78 -5.39
N SER A 73 -23.29 -5.82 -5.61
CA SER A 73 -23.41 -6.97 -4.72
C SER A 73 -22.45 -8.12 -5.07
N ASN A 74 -22.12 -8.29 -6.36
CA ASN A 74 -21.43 -9.49 -6.85
C ASN A 74 -20.04 -9.26 -7.49
N TRP A 75 -19.48 -8.04 -7.44
CA TRP A 75 -18.16 -7.73 -8.03
C TRP A 75 -17.04 -8.68 -7.58
N LYS A 76 -17.08 -9.16 -6.32
CA LYS A 76 -16.12 -10.14 -5.79
C LYS A 76 -16.16 -11.47 -6.56
N GLN A 77 -17.34 -11.93 -6.93
CA GLN A 77 -17.52 -13.17 -7.69
C GLN A 77 -17.05 -13.03 -9.14
N ILE A 78 -17.21 -11.84 -9.72
CA ILE A 78 -16.75 -11.52 -11.07
C ILE A 78 -15.21 -11.61 -11.12
N ILE A 79 -14.53 -11.06 -10.12
CA ILE A 79 -13.06 -11.15 -9.99
C ILE A 79 -12.61 -12.60 -9.77
N ASP A 80 -13.37 -13.37 -8.99
CA ASP A 80 -13.03 -14.77 -8.73
C ASP A 80 -13.13 -15.64 -9.98
N LYS A 81 -14.01 -15.29 -10.92
CA LYS A 81 -14.12 -15.97 -12.22
C LYS A 81 -13.10 -15.47 -13.25
N SER A 82 -12.55 -14.28 -13.08
CA SER A 82 -11.63 -13.69 -14.04
C SER A 82 -10.27 -14.42 -14.06
N PRO A 83 -9.78 -14.86 -15.24
CA PRO A 83 -8.44 -15.42 -15.41
C PRO A 83 -7.35 -14.33 -15.43
N LEU A 84 -7.72 -13.04 -15.47
CA LEU A 84 -6.81 -11.90 -15.63
C LEU A 84 -6.12 -11.49 -14.32
N VAL A 85 -6.47 -12.14 -13.20
CA VAL A 85 -5.97 -11.81 -11.86
C VAL A 85 -5.19 -12.98 -11.28
N LYS A 86 -3.87 -12.80 -11.16
CA LYS A 86 -2.98 -13.76 -10.47
C LYS A 86 -3.30 -13.92 -8.98
N ASP A 87 -3.61 -12.82 -8.30
CA ASP A 87 -3.90 -12.81 -6.86
C ASP A 87 -5.23 -12.10 -6.60
N LYS A 88 -6.29 -12.90 -6.53
CA LYS A 88 -7.69 -12.45 -6.45
C LYS A 88 -8.01 -11.84 -5.10
N GLU A 89 -7.46 -12.41 -4.03
CA GLU A 89 -7.65 -11.93 -2.66
C GLU A 89 -6.94 -10.60 -2.41
N ALA A 90 -5.75 -10.40 -2.98
CA ALA A 90 -5.04 -9.13 -2.89
C ALA A 90 -5.76 -7.99 -3.63
N LEU A 91 -6.58 -8.30 -4.64
CA LEU A 91 -7.32 -7.31 -5.43
C LEU A 91 -8.63 -6.86 -4.74
N LYS A 92 -9.15 -7.65 -3.79
CA LYS A 92 -10.37 -7.32 -3.04
C LYS A 92 -10.13 -6.27 -1.95
N LYS A 93 -8.87 -5.97 -1.64
CA LYS A 93 -8.46 -5.10 -0.54
C LYS A 93 -7.57 -3.96 -1.01
N ASP A 94 -7.72 -2.81 -0.38
CA ASP A 94 -6.88 -1.64 -0.58
C ASP A 94 -5.52 -1.77 0.12
N GLY A 95 -4.67 -0.75 -0.03
CA GLY A 95 -3.35 -0.68 0.60
C GLY A 95 -3.37 -0.63 2.13
N TRP A 96 -4.53 -0.37 2.74
CA TRP A 96 -4.74 -0.39 4.20
C TRP A 96 -5.42 -1.68 4.68
N GLY A 97 -5.81 -2.58 3.77
CA GLY A 97 -6.40 -3.88 4.07
C GLY A 97 -7.92 -3.91 4.11
N TYR A 98 -8.58 -2.83 3.72
CA TYR A 98 -10.05 -2.70 3.71
C TYR A 98 -10.61 -2.96 2.32
N GLU A 99 -11.87 -3.38 2.27
CA GLU A 99 -12.55 -3.65 1.00
C GLU A 99 -12.91 -2.34 0.26
N TYR A 100 -12.90 -2.42 -1.07
CA TYR A 100 -13.33 -1.32 -1.93
C TYR A 100 -14.84 -1.13 -1.89
N ASN A 101 -15.29 0.12 -2.08
CA ASN A 101 -16.67 0.43 -2.36
C ASN A 101 -16.85 0.52 -3.87
N VAL A 102 -17.72 -0.31 -4.44
CA VAL A 102 -17.97 -0.34 -5.89
C VAL A 102 -19.37 0.19 -6.12
N THR A 103 -19.50 1.24 -6.92
CA THR A 103 -20.78 1.87 -7.27
C THR A 103 -20.92 1.95 -8.77
N VAL A 104 -22.14 1.81 -9.28
CA VAL A 104 -22.42 1.93 -10.71
C VAL A 104 -23.00 3.32 -11.00
N ASN A 105 -22.30 4.12 -11.80
CA ASN A 105 -22.77 5.44 -12.20
C ASN A 105 -23.13 5.43 -13.69
N GLY A 106 -24.38 5.06 -13.98
CA GLY A 106 -24.86 4.87 -15.36
C GLY A 106 -24.28 3.63 -16.02
N HIS A 107 -23.30 3.81 -16.91
CA HIS A 107 -22.64 2.73 -17.66
C HIS A 107 -21.20 2.44 -17.22
N GLU A 108 -20.66 3.22 -16.27
CA GLU A 108 -19.30 3.05 -15.76
C GLU A 108 -19.32 2.53 -14.33
N VAL A 109 -18.40 1.61 -14.04
CA VAL A 109 -18.16 1.11 -12.69
C VAL A 109 -17.11 1.98 -12.04
N GLU A 110 -17.47 2.61 -10.92
CA GLU A 110 -16.60 3.47 -10.14
C GLU A 110 -16.17 2.75 -8.86
N VAL A 111 -14.88 2.77 -8.55
CA VAL A 111 -14.32 2.05 -7.40
C VAL A 111 -13.62 3.03 -6.46
N GLU A 112 -14.14 3.15 -5.25
CA GLU A 112 -13.63 4.06 -4.22
C GLU A 112 -13.01 3.35 -3.03
N SER A 113 -11.99 3.98 -2.43
CA SER A 113 -11.48 3.62 -1.10
C SER A 113 -11.58 4.82 -0.17
N LYS A 114 -12.29 4.63 0.96
CA LYS A 114 -12.45 5.64 2.02
C LYS A 114 -11.10 6.11 2.57
N HIS A 115 -10.14 5.21 2.71
CA HIS A 115 -8.82 5.52 3.27
C HIS A 115 -7.94 6.31 2.31
N ARG A 116 -8.00 6.00 1.01
CA ARG A 116 -7.30 6.80 -0.01
C ARG A 116 -7.84 8.23 -0.05
N ASN A 117 -9.18 8.40 -0.06
CA ASN A 117 -9.80 9.73 -0.11
C ASN A 117 -9.44 10.56 1.13
N ALA A 118 -9.46 9.94 2.32
CA ALA A 118 -9.02 10.59 3.56
C ALA A 118 -7.53 10.98 3.52
N TYR A 119 -6.67 10.11 2.97
CA TYR A 119 -5.24 10.41 2.80
C TYR A 119 -5.01 11.58 1.83
N GLU A 120 -5.66 11.59 0.67
CA GLU A 120 -5.56 12.68 -0.30
C GLU A 120 -6.06 14.03 0.27
N ALA A 121 -7.16 14.01 1.03
CA ALA A 121 -7.66 15.19 1.74
C ALA A 121 -6.65 15.71 2.78
N SER A 122 -6.00 14.81 3.52
CA SER A 122 -4.96 15.19 4.49
C SER A 122 -3.70 15.77 3.84
N LYS A 123 -3.35 15.33 2.63
CA LYS A 123 -2.20 15.82 1.85
C LYS A 123 -2.49 17.18 1.22
N LYS A 124 -3.74 17.44 0.81
CA LYS A 124 -4.16 18.71 0.20
C LYS A 124 -4.17 19.89 1.18
N ASN A 125 -4.31 19.62 2.48
CA ASN A 125 -4.31 20.61 3.55
C ASN A 125 -2.93 20.84 4.21
N ARG A 126 -1.87 20.23 3.68
CA ARG A 126 -0.49 20.30 4.20
C ARG A 126 0.41 21.09 3.24
#